data_AF-A0A0C2J1Y2-F1
#
_entry.id   AF-A0A0C2J1Y2-F1
#
_cell.length_a   1.000
_cell.length_b   1.000
_cell.length_c   1.000
_cell.angle_alpha   90.00
_cell.angle_beta   90.00
_cell.angle_gamma   90.00
#
_symmetry.space_group_name_H-M   'P 1'
#
loop_
_entity.id
_entity.type
_entity.pdbx_description
1 polymer ?
#
loop_
_entity_poly.entity_id
_entity_poly.type
_entity_poly.pdbx_seq_one_letter_code
_entity_poly.pdbx_strand_id
1 'polypeptide(L)'
;MIQFMYGKKIGILGSESSCDQQMPNETDTEDSIPAGKPPRSDLQDLMRLSTIADYYDVATLRAQVNLEIRAVLSNAWVPTDFIVAAKMAYAATRDVELHNVFVEFAARNMESLWIHFDKFVELFQLPGFVAEFKKQSGNLFKPTATELQLLRTFAADMESAFNGKQRRYCM
;
A
#
# COMPACT_ATOMS: atom_id res chain seq x y z
N MET A 1 44.33 -50.12 -10.85
CA MET A 1 45.46 -50.95 -10.36
C MET A 1 46.63 -50.02 -10.09
N ILE A 2 47.29 -50.24 -8.95
CA ILE A 2 48.15 -49.36 -8.16
C ILE A 2 49.47 -48.97 -8.87
N GLN A 3 49.96 -47.73 -8.68
CA GLN A 3 51.33 -47.35 -8.21
C GLN A 3 51.71 -45.92 -8.65
N PHE A 4 51.81 -44.96 -7.70
CA PHE A 4 52.98 -44.57 -6.89
C PHE A 4 54.04 -43.74 -7.66
N MET A 5 54.33 -42.53 -7.17
CA MET A 5 55.63 -42.14 -6.57
C MET A 5 55.64 -40.64 -6.23
N TYR A 6 55.83 -40.36 -4.94
CA TYR A 6 56.05 -39.05 -4.34
C TYR A 6 57.51 -38.58 -4.51
N GLY A 7 57.72 -37.26 -4.45
CA GLY A 7 58.97 -36.59 -4.05
C GLY A 7 58.91 -35.10 -4.41
N LYS A 8 59.26 -34.11 -3.58
CA LYS A 8 60.23 -34.09 -2.47
C LYS A 8 60.20 -32.71 -1.75
N LYS A 9 60.14 -32.72 -0.39
CA LYS A 9 60.87 -31.86 0.61
C LYS A 9 60.49 -30.36 0.81
N ILE A 10 60.50 -29.69 1.99
CA ILE A 10 60.86 -29.90 3.43
C ILE A 10 60.19 -28.79 4.29
N GLY A 11 59.93 -29.03 5.58
CA GLY A 11 59.95 -28.01 6.65
C GLY A 11 58.84 -28.19 7.70
N ILE A 12 58.88 -29.20 8.57
CA ILE A 12 59.38 -29.17 9.97
C ILE A 12 58.82 -28.01 10.83
N LEU A 13 57.82 -28.30 11.68
CA LEU A 13 57.95 -28.33 13.17
C LEU A 13 56.60 -28.70 13.84
N GLY A 14 56.62 -29.70 14.74
CA GLY A 14 55.74 -29.75 15.92
C GLY A 14 54.55 -30.73 15.93
N SER A 15 54.82 -31.97 16.35
CA SER A 15 54.05 -32.90 17.24
C SER A 15 52.52 -33.02 17.09
N GLU A 16 52.02 -34.18 16.61
CA GLU A 16 51.39 -35.29 17.40
C GLU A 16 50.04 -34.88 18.04
N SER A 17 48.88 -35.55 17.90
CA SER A 17 48.51 -36.92 17.52
C SER A 17 46.96 -37.00 17.49
N SER A 18 46.46 -38.04 16.81
CA SER A 18 45.14 -38.70 16.98
C SER A 18 43.88 -38.07 16.35
N CYS A 19 43.42 -38.73 15.29
CA CYS A 19 42.03 -38.73 14.86
C CYS A 19 41.29 -39.80 15.67
N ASP A 20 40.35 -39.40 16.54
CA ASP A 20 39.27 -40.28 16.99
C ASP A 20 37.94 -39.65 16.58
N GLN A 21 37.13 -40.44 15.88
CA GLN A 21 35.80 -40.08 15.41
C GLN A 21 34.83 -39.92 16.59
N GLN A 22 34.14 -38.76 16.65
CA GLN A 22 32.83 -38.68 17.27
C GLN A 22 32.00 -37.53 16.66
N MET A 23 31.06 -37.87 15.78
CA MET A 23 29.79 -37.15 15.63
C MET A 23 28.79 -37.90 16.54
N PRO A 24 27.79 -37.25 17.17
CA PRO A 24 27.12 -36.03 16.72
C PRO A 24 26.96 -34.98 17.83
N ASN A 25 26.83 -33.71 17.47
CA ASN A 25 25.95 -32.85 18.25
C ASN A 25 25.31 -31.79 17.36
N GLU A 26 23.99 -31.88 17.29
CA GLU A 26 23.10 -30.80 16.89
C GLU A 26 23.41 -29.57 17.75
N THR A 27 23.63 -28.44 17.11
CA THR A 27 23.22 -27.14 17.65
C THR A 27 23.29 -26.10 16.54
N ASP A 28 22.09 -25.72 16.10
CA ASP A 28 21.70 -24.34 15.79
C ASP A 28 22.72 -23.50 15.04
N THR A 29 22.76 -23.71 13.72
CA THR A 29 23.02 -22.56 12.85
C THR A 29 21.72 -21.77 12.82
N GLU A 30 21.62 -20.78 13.71
CA GLU A 30 20.69 -19.67 13.55
C GLU A 30 20.96 -19.06 12.17
N ASP A 31 20.22 -19.54 11.16
CA ASP A 31 19.89 -18.76 9.98
C ASP A 31 19.06 -17.57 10.49
N SER A 32 19.79 -16.60 11.02
CA SER A 32 19.30 -15.27 11.32
C SER A 32 18.90 -14.65 9.99
N ILE A 33 17.68 -14.96 9.54
CA ILE A 33 16.94 -14.11 8.63
C ILE A 33 17.08 -12.72 9.24
N PRO A 34 17.72 -11.73 8.57
CA PRO A 34 17.69 -10.41 9.11
C PRO A 34 16.21 -10.05 9.23
N ALA A 35 15.74 -9.86 10.46
CA ALA A 35 14.44 -9.29 10.76
C ALA A 35 14.47 -7.82 10.33
N GLY A 36 14.71 -7.60 9.05
CA GLY A 36 14.48 -6.35 8.37
C GLY A 36 12.97 -6.22 8.32
N LYS A 37 12.45 -5.39 9.21
CA LYS A 37 11.18 -4.69 8.99
C LYS A 37 11.12 -4.39 7.49
N PRO A 38 10.07 -4.80 6.75
CA PRO A 38 10.01 -4.47 5.33
C PRO A 38 10.23 -2.96 5.21
N PRO A 39 11.01 -2.49 4.22
CA PRO A 39 11.18 -1.06 4.02
C PRO A 39 9.77 -0.48 4.06
N ARG A 40 9.55 0.57 4.85
CA ARG A 40 8.26 1.28 4.83
C ARG A 40 8.06 1.70 3.38
N SER A 41 7.33 0.88 2.63
CA SER A 41 7.01 1.14 1.24
C SER A 41 6.25 2.46 1.28
N ASP A 42 6.82 3.48 0.67
CA ASP A 42 6.13 4.76 0.55
C ASP A 42 4.77 4.47 -0.11
N LEU A 43 3.71 5.10 0.39
CA LEU A 43 2.36 4.93 -0.14
C LEU A 43 2.35 5.19 -1.65
N GLN A 44 3.22 6.11 -2.12
CA GLN A 44 3.40 6.41 -3.53
C GLN A 44 3.96 5.24 -4.35
N ASP A 45 4.91 4.48 -3.80
CA ASP A 45 5.48 3.31 -4.48
C ASP A 45 4.48 2.13 -4.51
N LEU A 46 3.72 1.96 -3.44
CA LEU A 46 2.60 1.01 -3.42
C LEU A 46 1.53 1.36 -4.47
N MET A 47 1.26 2.65 -4.68
CA MET A 47 0.34 3.08 -5.73
C MET A 47 0.85 2.79 -7.14
N ARG A 48 2.16 2.95 -7.38
CA ARG A 48 2.78 2.54 -8.66
C ARG A 48 2.66 1.04 -8.87
N LEU A 49 2.95 0.25 -7.83
CA LEU A 49 2.86 -1.20 -7.90
C LEU A 49 1.42 -1.67 -8.13
N SER A 50 0.44 -1.04 -7.48
CA SER A 50 -0.99 -1.29 -7.73
C SER A 50 -1.36 -1.01 -9.19
N THR A 51 -0.87 0.11 -9.75
CA THR A 51 -1.11 0.44 -11.16
C THR A 51 -0.53 -0.61 -12.11
N ILE A 52 0.68 -1.09 -11.85
CA ILE A 52 1.30 -2.17 -12.62
C ILE A 52 0.48 -3.47 -12.49
N ALA A 53 0.08 -3.82 -11.27
CA ALA A 53 -0.71 -5.01 -10.99
C ALA A 53 -2.07 -5.00 -11.68
N ASP A 54 -2.73 -3.84 -11.73
CA ASP A 54 -3.99 -3.64 -12.45
C ASP A 54 -3.80 -3.68 -13.97
N TYR A 55 -2.74 -3.05 -14.49
CA TYR A 55 -2.45 -3.03 -15.93
C TYR A 55 -2.17 -4.43 -16.50
N TYR A 56 -1.41 -5.26 -15.77
CA TYR A 56 -1.10 -6.63 -16.18
C TYR A 56 -2.11 -7.67 -15.65
N ASP A 57 -3.19 -7.24 -15.00
CA ASP A 57 -4.24 -8.08 -14.40
C ASP A 57 -3.70 -9.20 -13.49
N VAL A 58 -2.74 -8.86 -12.63
CA VAL A 58 -2.14 -9.80 -11.68
C VAL A 58 -2.93 -9.74 -10.36
N ALA A 59 -3.98 -10.55 -10.26
CA ALA A 59 -4.91 -10.54 -9.12
C ALA A 59 -4.22 -10.75 -7.75
N THR A 60 -3.27 -11.69 -7.67
CA THR A 60 -2.54 -11.96 -6.41
C THR A 60 -1.69 -10.77 -5.97
N LEU A 61 -1.09 -10.05 -6.91
CA LEU A 61 -0.31 -8.85 -6.63
C LEU A 61 -1.21 -7.70 -6.20
N ARG A 62 -2.37 -7.51 -6.85
CA ARG A 62 -3.37 -6.52 -6.41
C ARG A 62 -3.79 -6.74 -4.95
N ALA A 63 -4.15 -7.97 -4.61
CA ALA A 63 -4.54 -8.33 -3.25
C ALA A 63 -3.42 -8.06 -2.23
N GLN A 64 -2.18 -8.44 -2.53
CA GLN A 64 -1.04 -8.19 -1.64
C GLN A 64 -0.77 -6.69 -1.47
N VAL A 65 -0.78 -5.92 -2.56
CA VAL A 65 -0.56 -4.46 -2.50
C VAL A 65 -1.67 -3.77 -1.70
N ASN A 66 -2.92 -4.20 -1.85
CA ASN A 66 -4.04 -3.65 -1.09
C ASN A 66 -3.88 -3.90 0.42
N LEU A 67 -3.35 -5.05 0.82
CA LEU A 67 -3.02 -5.34 2.23
C LEU A 67 -1.90 -4.43 2.75
N GLU A 68 -0.84 -4.23 1.97
CA GLU A 68 0.26 -3.32 2.35
C GLU A 68 -0.22 -1.87 2.45
N ILE A 69 -1.06 -1.41 1.53
CA ILE A 69 -1.65 -0.06 1.58
C ILE A 69 -2.49 0.10 2.85
N ARG A 70 -3.35 -0.87 3.19
CA ARG A 70 -4.10 -0.86 4.45
C ARG A 70 -3.16 -0.77 5.66
N ALA A 71 -2.06 -1.52 5.65
CA ALA A 71 -1.09 -1.51 6.74
C ALA A 71 -0.38 -0.15 6.86
N VAL A 72 0.04 0.46 5.75
CA VAL A 72 0.67 1.78 5.74
C VAL A 72 -0.30 2.84 6.25
N LEU A 73 -1.53 2.88 5.74
CA LEU A 73 -2.55 3.85 6.16
C LEU A 73 -2.93 3.71 7.64
N SER A 74 -2.87 2.48 8.20
CA SER A 74 -3.14 2.24 9.62
C SER A 74 -2.02 2.69 10.54
N ASN A 75 -0.76 2.59 10.09
CA ASN A 75 0.42 2.80 10.94
C ASN A 75 1.08 4.18 10.75
N ALA A 76 0.86 4.81 9.60
CA ALA A 76 1.53 6.04 9.18
C ALA A 76 0.53 6.96 8.44
N TRP A 77 -0.56 7.30 9.12
CA TRP A 77 -1.59 8.18 8.57
C TRP A 77 -1.05 9.60 8.34
N VAL A 78 -1.10 10.06 7.09
CA VAL A 78 -0.79 11.43 6.69
C VAL A 78 -1.89 11.90 5.70
N PRO A 79 -2.74 12.88 6.06
CA PRO A 79 -3.88 13.29 5.24
C PRO A 79 -3.52 13.73 3.82
N THR A 80 -2.43 14.48 3.66
CA THR A 80 -2.00 14.98 2.36
C THR A 80 -1.57 13.87 1.42
N ASP A 81 -0.80 12.91 1.95
CA ASP A 81 -0.27 11.79 1.16
C ASP A 81 -1.40 10.83 0.82
N PHE A 82 -2.33 10.62 1.76
CA PHE A 82 -3.56 9.88 1.54
C PHE A 82 -4.39 10.47 0.39
N ILE A 83 -4.64 11.78 0.38
CA ILE A 83 -5.44 12.43 -0.67
C ILE A 83 -4.77 12.26 -2.04
N VAL A 84 -3.45 12.44 -2.10
CA VAL A 84 -2.67 12.27 -3.33
C VAL A 84 -2.75 10.82 -3.82
N ALA A 85 -2.56 9.85 -2.93
CA ALA A 85 -2.65 8.42 -3.26
C ALA A 85 -4.05 8.00 -3.70
N ALA A 86 -5.10 8.48 -3.04
CA ALA A 86 -6.49 8.23 -3.44
C ALA A 86 -6.76 8.74 -4.86
N LYS A 87 -6.35 9.97 -5.17
CA LYS A 87 -6.49 10.52 -6.53
C LYS A 87 -5.74 9.68 -7.57
N MET A 88 -4.54 9.20 -7.24
CA MET A 88 -3.79 8.30 -8.12
C MET A 88 -4.51 6.98 -8.33
N ALA A 89 -5.09 6.37 -7.27
CA ALA A 89 -5.82 5.11 -7.36
C ALA A 89 -7.01 5.22 -8.32
N TYR A 90 -7.84 6.24 -8.14
CA TYR A 90 -9.02 6.45 -8.98
C TYR A 90 -8.68 6.86 -10.42
N ALA A 91 -7.52 7.47 -10.66
CA ALA A 91 -7.08 7.87 -11.99
C ALA A 91 -6.40 6.73 -12.76
N ALA A 92 -5.67 5.86 -12.06
CA ALA A 92 -4.75 4.90 -12.68
C ALA A 92 -5.19 3.43 -12.58
N THR A 93 -6.16 3.10 -11.72
CA THR A 93 -6.56 1.71 -11.50
C THR A 93 -8.08 1.51 -11.62
N ARG A 94 -8.47 0.30 -12.02
CA ARG A 94 -9.85 -0.21 -11.99
C ARG A 94 -10.10 -1.13 -10.79
N ASP A 95 -9.19 -1.13 -9.83
CA ASP A 95 -9.25 -1.97 -8.64
C ASP A 95 -10.29 -1.42 -7.65
N VAL A 96 -11.50 -2.00 -7.73
CA VAL A 96 -12.64 -1.65 -6.86
C VAL A 96 -12.33 -1.92 -5.39
N GLU A 97 -11.54 -2.95 -5.07
CA GLU A 97 -11.17 -3.24 -3.68
C GLU A 97 -10.26 -2.15 -3.14
N LEU A 98 -9.29 -1.69 -3.93
CA LEU A 98 -8.42 -0.58 -3.56
C LEU A 98 -9.22 0.72 -3.37
N HIS A 99 -10.16 1.01 -4.26
CA HIS A 99 -11.03 2.18 -4.13
C HIS A 99 -11.83 2.11 -2.81
N ASN A 100 -12.36 0.94 -2.47
CA ASN A 100 -13.05 0.72 -1.20
C ASN A 100 -12.13 0.91 0.02
N VAL A 101 -10.85 0.52 -0.06
CA VAL A 101 -9.86 0.81 0.99
C VAL A 101 -9.74 2.32 1.21
N PHE A 102 -9.56 3.10 0.15
CA PHE A 102 -9.45 4.55 0.30
C PHE A 102 -10.71 5.16 0.89
N VAL A 103 -11.89 4.72 0.47
CA VAL A 103 -13.15 5.20 1.03
C VAL A 103 -13.29 4.86 2.51
N GLU A 104 -12.97 3.63 2.91
CA GLU A 104 -12.99 3.17 4.31
C GLU A 104 -12.11 4.07 5.19
N PHE A 105 -10.88 4.33 4.76
CA PHE A 105 -9.94 5.18 5.49
C PHE A 105 -10.35 6.66 5.49
N ALA A 106 -10.94 7.17 4.41
CA ALA A 106 -11.49 8.51 4.38
C ALA A 106 -12.62 8.68 5.41
N ALA A 107 -13.55 7.73 5.46
CA ALA A 107 -14.68 7.75 6.39
C ALA A 107 -14.20 7.68 7.84
N ARG A 108 -13.22 6.82 8.13
CA ARG A 108 -12.64 6.64 9.47
C ARG A 108 -11.86 7.85 9.97
N ASN A 109 -11.17 8.58 9.07
CA ASN A 109 -10.26 9.68 9.43
C ASN A 109 -10.79 11.05 8.99
N MET A 110 -12.11 11.18 8.87
CA MET A 110 -12.77 12.38 8.37
C MET A 110 -12.36 13.66 9.09
N GLU A 111 -12.27 13.65 10.42
CA GLU A 111 -11.88 14.82 11.22
C GLU A 111 -10.49 15.34 10.83
N SER A 112 -9.56 14.43 10.55
CA SER A 112 -8.21 14.77 10.12
C SER A 112 -8.17 15.32 8.70
N LEU A 113 -9.01 14.78 7.80
CA LEU A 113 -9.17 15.28 6.43
C LEU A 113 -9.85 16.66 6.40
N TRP A 114 -10.68 16.95 7.39
CA TRP A 114 -11.40 18.22 7.51
C TRP A 114 -10.46 19.43 7.63
N ILE A 115 -9.31 19.26 8.30
CA ILE A 115 -8.27 20.30 8.39
C ILE A 115 -7.72 20.66 7.01
N HIS A 116 -7.77 19.72 6.07
CA HIS A 116 -7.34 19.88 4.68
C HIS A 116 -8.55 19.96 3.73
N PHE A 117 -9.60 20.67 4.15
CA PHE A 117 -10.90 20.72 3.48
C PHE A 117 -10.81 20.92 1.97
N ASP A 118 -10.03 21.91 1.50
CA ASP A 118 -9.88 22.23 0.07
C ASP A 118 -9.43 21.04 -0.76
N LYS A 119 -8.53 20.22 -0.22
CA LYS A 119 -8.04 19.00 -0.90
C LYS A 119 -8.98 17.82 -0.68
N PHE A 120 -9.65 17.77 0.47
CA PHE A 120 -10.60 16.71 0.79
C PHE A 120 -11.84 16.76 -0.12
N VAL A 121 -12.36 17.95 -0.43
CA VAL A 121 -13.50 18.10 -1.35
C VAL A 121 -13.19 17.62 -2.78
N GLU A 122 -11.92 17.62 -3.19
CA GLU A 122 -11.52 17.08 -4.49
C GLU A 122 -11.82 15.57 -4.59
N LEU A 123 -11.80 14.82 -3.48
CA LEU A 123 -12.14 13.40 -3.48
C LEU A 123 -13.61 13.16 -3.85
N PHE A 124 -14.50 14.13 -3.60
CA PHE A 124 -15.91 14.03 -3.97
C PHE A 124 -16.15 14.18 -5.48
N GLN A 125 -15.13 14.58 -6.24
CA GLN A 125 -15.18 14.59 -7.71
C GLN A 125 -14.82 13.23 -8.31
N LEU A 126 -14.29 12.30 -7.50
CA LEU A 126 -13.89 10.98 -7.98
C LEU A 126 -15.11 10.10 -8.25
N PRO A 127 -15.14 9.36 -9.37
CA PRO A 127 -16.28 8.51 -9.72
C PRO A 127 -16.57 7.48 -8.64
N GLY A 128 -17.82 7.37 -8.20
CA GLY A 128 -18.26 6.38 -7.20
C GLY A 128 -17.83 6.67 -5.75
N PHE A 129 -16.86 7.55 -5.52
CA PHE A 129 -16.34 7.85 -4.18
C PHE A 129 -17.45 8.33 -3.23
N VAL A 130 -18.29 9.28 -3.66
CA VAL A 130 -19.35 9.85 -2.80
C VAL A 130 -20.37 8.79 -2.35
N ALA A 131 -20.71 7.85 -3.24
CA ALA A 131 -21.69 6.82 -2.93
C ALA A 131 -21.16 5.84 -1.88
N GLU A 132 -19.93 5.34 -2.08
CA GLU A 132 -19.29 4.43 -1.13
C GLU A 132 -18.91 5.15 0.17
N PHE A 133 -18.47 6.41 0.10
CA PHE A 133 -18.14 7.20 1.29
C PHE A 133 -19.34 7.36 2.20
N LYS A 134 -20.52 7.71 1.66
CA LYS A 134 -21.76 7.78 2.42
C LYS A 134 -22.13 6.46 3.08
N LYS A 135 -21.92 5.35 2.38
CA LYS A 135 -22.21 4.00 2.89
C LYS A 135 -21.27 3.63 4.05
N GLN A 136 -19.99 3.95 3.94
CA GLN A 136 -18.96 3.64 4.94
C GLN A 136 -18.99 4.61 6.14
N SER A 137 -19.29 5.89 5.92
CA SER A 137 -19.37 6.89 6.99
C SER A 137 -20.63 6.77 7.84
N GLY A 138 -21.70 6.13 7.33
CA GLY A 138 -22.98 6.03 8.03
C GLY A 138 -23.47 7.38 8.57
N ASN A 139 -23.92 7.40 9.83
CA ASN A 139 -24.34 8.60 10.59
C ASN A 139 -23.18 9.30 11.34
N LEU A 140 -21.91 8.89 11.17
CA LEU A 140 -20.76 9.58 11.78
C LEU A 140 -20.50 10.93 11.10
N PHE A 141 -20.96 11.10 9.87
CA PHE A 141 -21.04 12.39 9.20
C PHE A 141 -22.13 13.25 9.89
N LYS A 142 -21.75 13.98 10.95
CA LYS A 142 -22.57 15.05 11.57
C LYS A 142 -22.00 16.42 11.18
N PRO A 143 -22.14 16.82 9.91
CA PRO A 143 -21.67 18.10 9.43
C PRO A 143 -22.35 19.21 10.22
N THR A 144 -21.58 20.20 10.67
CA THR A 144 -22.14 21.43 11.21
C THR A 144 -22.94 22.16 10.12
N ALA A 145 -23.78 23.13 10.50
CA ALA A 145 -24.67 23.81 9.55
C ALA A 145 -23.91 24.44 8.36
N THR A 146 -22.72 24.97 8.62
CA THR A 146 -21.80 25.54 7.62
C THR A 146 -21.27 24.47 6.66
N GLU A 147 -20.99 23.29 7.18
CA GLU A 147 -20.43 22.14 6.44
C GLU A 147 -21.49 21.49 5.56
N LEU A 148 -22.74 21.43 6.05
CA LEU A 148 -23.91 21.10 5.26
C LEU A 148 -24.11 22.10 4.13
N GLN A 149 -23.88 23.38 4.39
CA GLN A 149 -24.06 24.42 3.40
C GLN A 149 -22.98 24.33 2.31
N LEU A 150 -21.71 24.14 2.70
CA LEU A 150 -20.60 23.90 1.77
C LEU A 150 -20.80 22.63 0.93
N LEU A 151 -21.23 21.52 1.55
CA LEU A 151 -21.52 20.30 0.81
C LEU A 151 -22.75 20.42 -0.09
N ARG A 152 -23.77 21.19 0.31
CA ARG A 152 -24.94 21.48 -0.54
C ARG A 152 -24.57 22.36 -1.73
N THR A 153 -23.73 23.38 -1.52
CA THR A 153 -23.21 24.21 -2.60
C THR A 153 -22.36 23.38 -3.55
N PHE A 154 -21.45 22.57 -3.03
CA PHE A 154 -20.63 21.66 -3.83
C PHE A 154 -21.47 20.64 -4.61
N ALA A 155 -22.48 20.03 -3.99
CA ALA A 155 -23.38 19.09 -4.66
C ALA A 155 -24.21 19.78 -5.76
N ALA A 156 -24.71 20.99 -5.51
CA ALA A 156 -25.43 21.80 -6.50
C ALA A 156 -24.53 22.19 -7.68
N ASP A 157 -23.27 22.53 -7.43
CA ASP A 157 -22.29 22.84 -8.47
C ASP A 157 -21.93 21.60 -9.31
N MET A 158 -21.81 20.43 -8.68
CA MET A 158 -21.57 19.16 -9.35
C MET A 158 -22.77 18.73 -10.22
N GLU A 159 -24.00 18.85 -9.73
CA GLU A 159 -25.22 18.57 -10.50
C GLU A 159 -25.39 19.54 -11.68
N SER A 160 -25.09 20.83 -11.46
CA SER A 160 -25.09 21.86 -12.51
C SER A 160 -24.05 21.57 -13.59
N ALA A 161 -22.83 21.16 -13.22
CA ALA A 161 -21.77 20.80 -14.14
C ALA A 161 -22.09 19.51 -14.95
N PHE A 162 -22.76 18.53 -14.33
CA PHE A 162 -23.19 17.30 -14.99
C PHE A 162 -24.33 17.54 -15.98
N ASN A 163 -25.36 18.29 -15.57
CA ASN A 163 -26.50 18.66 -16.41
C ASN A 163 -26.11 19.64 -17.54
N GLY A 164 -25.16 20.53 -17.28
CA GLY A 164 -24.60 21.45 -18.27
C GLY A 164 -23.79 20.74 -19.36
N LYS A 165 -23.13 19.63 -19.04
CA LYS A 165 -22.44 18.78 -20.03
C LYS A 165 -23.40 17.94 -20.85
N GLN A 166 -24.44 17.34 -20.25
CA GLN A 166 -25.44 16.58 -21.01
C GLN A 166 -26.17 17.41 -22.07
N ARG A 167 -26.48 18.69 -21.79
CA ARG A 167 -27.09 19.59 -22.78
C ARG A 167 -26.21 19.90 -23.99
N ARG A 168 -24.88 19.73 -23.91
CA ARG A 168 -23.96 19.98 -25.03
C ARG A 168 -23.79 18.79 -25.98
N TYR A 169 -24.25 17.60 -25.60
CA TYR A 169 -24.17 16.39 -26.44
C TYR A 169 -25.55 15.94 -26.98
N CYS A 170 -26.60 16.73 -26.75
CA CYS A 170 -27.95 16.52 -27.29
C CYS A 170 -28.38 17.59 -28.32
N MET A 171 -27.42 18.20 -29.03
CA MET A 171 -27.69 19.03 -30.22
C MET A 171 -27.11 18.37 -31.46
#